data_AF-A0A845HM19-F1
#
_entry.id   AF-A0A845HM19-F1
#
_cell.length_a   1.000
_cell.length_b   1.000
_cell.length_c   1.000
_cell.angle_alpha   90.00
_cell.angle_beta   90.00
_cell.angle_gamma   90.00
#
_symmetry.space_group_name_H-M   'P 1'
#
loop_
_entity.id
_entity.type
_entity.pdbx_description
1 polymer ?
#
loop_
_entity_poly.entity_id
_entity_poly.type
_entity_poly.pdbx_seq_one_letter_code
_entity_poly.pdbx_strand_id
1 'polypeptide(L)'
;MVQIKSVFLGMLLACASMTAGAARIAIATGIQLAQVDFDTYHALLLERCKTEAPDSVDALAEALAQWKAQNADALVILRQLYKVQLIQQMRARQPAATEAEIDAHVAAVMGVFNGGLKDKVAALPAGEARASCEGGYANDLETNPDMDFNELLERMTLGR
;
A
#
# COMPACT_ATOMS: atom_id res chain seq x y z
N MET A 1 23.59 9.54 -54.07
CA MET A 1 22.20 9.04 -53.89
C MET A 1 22.28 7.96 -52.82
N VAL A 2 21.69 8.02 -51.63
CA VAL A 2 20.62 8.84 -51.00
C VAL A 2 20.98 8.99 -49.50
N GLN A 3 20.78 10.18 -48.95
CA GLN A 3 20.77 10.49 -47.50
C GLN A 3 19.52 9.91 -46.84
N ILE A 4 19.62 9.38 -45.61
CA ILE A 4 18.56 9.54 -44.60
C ILE A 4 19.21 9.80 -43.23
N LYS A 5 19.00 11.03 -42.74
CA LYS A 5 19.10 11.44 -41.33
C LYS A 5 17.86 10.94 -40.61
N SER A 6 18.02 10.34 -39.42
CA SER A 6 16.93 10.13 -38.45
C SER A 6 17.53 10.34 -37.06
N VAL A 7 17.56 11.59 -36.57
CA VAL A 7 16.51 12.22 -35.75
C VAL A 7 16.67 11.82 -34.29
N PHE A 8 17.26 12.77 -33.55
CA PHE A 8 17.11 12.95 -32.12
C PHE A 8 15.61 12.94 -31.77
N LEU A 9 15.15 11.88 -31.10
CA LEU A 9 14.02 11.94 -30.16
C LEU A 9 14.67 12.12 -28.78
N GLY A 10 14.44 13.17 -28.01
CA GLY A 10 13.18 13.86 -27.84
C GLY A 10 12.92 13.86 -26.34
N MET A 11 13.65 14.73 -25.64
CA MET A 11 13.43 15.13 -24.26
C MET A 11 11.97 15.55 -24.10
N LEU A 12 11.22 14.93 -23.19
CA LEU A 12 9.97 15.43 -22.58
C LEU A 12 9.48 14.39 -21.55
N LEU A 13 10.23 14.20 -20.45
CA LEU A 13 9.56 13.79 -19.21
C LEU A 13 9.04 15.06 -18.56
N ALA A 14 7.80 15.36 -18.92
CA ALA A 14 7.01 16.42 -18.36
C ALA A 14 6.93 16.28 -16.84
N CYS A 15 6.95 17.44 -16.20
CA CYS A 15 6.65 17.69 -14.79
C CYS A 15 5.67 16.68 -14.21
N ALA A 16 6.20 15.69 -13.48
CA ALA A 16 5.43 15.03 -12.45
C ALA A 16 5.22 16.07 -11.35
N SER A 17 4.08 16.75 -11.39
CA SER A 17 3.58 17.57 -10.31
C SER A 17 3.71 16.77 -9.02
N MET A 18 4.61 17.23 -8.14
CA MET A 18 4.78 16.67 -6.81
C MET A 18 3.53 17.01 -6.01
N THR A 19 2.50 16.16 -6.13
CA THR A 19 1.46 16.09 -5.11
C THR A 19 2.11 15.49 -3.88
N ALA A 20 2.32 16.33 -2.87
CA ALA A 20 2.65 15.94 -1.52
C ALA A 20 1.49 15.12 -0.94
N GLY A 21 1.45 13.84 -1.30
CA GLY A 21 0.73 12.79 -0.61
C GLY A 21 1.79 11.84 -0.06
N ALA A 22 1.63 11.43 1.19
CA ALA A 22 2.57 10.64 1.98
C ALA A 22 3.43 9.70 1.12
N ALA A 23 4.76 9.84 1.24
CA ALA A 23 5.79 9.01 0.64
C ALA A 23 5.23 7.85 -0.20
N ARG A 24 5.07 8.05 -1.52
CA ARG A 24 4.69 6.99 -2.46
C ARG A 24 5.72 5.88 -2.34
N ILE A 25 5.47 4.92 -1.46
CA ILE A 25 6.04 3.59 -1.54
C ILE A 25 5.62 3.15 -2.94
N ALA A 26 6.58 3.00 -3.85
CA ALA A 26 6.33 2.43 -5.17
C ALA A 26 5.95 0.96 -4.96
N ILE A 27 4.69 0.70 -4.59
CA ILE A 27 4.17 -0.63 -4.27
C ILE A 27 3.74 -1.27 -5.59
N ALA A 28 4.37 -2.37 -5.94
CA ALA A 28 3.91 -3.24 -7.00
C ALA A 28 2.53 -3.82 -6.62
N THR A 29 1.53 -3.73 -7.50
CA THR A 29 0.22 -4.44 -7.47
C THR A 29 -0.56 -4.33 -6.15
N GLY A 30 -1.73 -3.65 -6.15
CA GLY A 30 -2.57 -3.38 -4.96
C GLY A 30 -2.79 -4.54 -3.97
N ILE A 31 -2.67 -5.81 -4.40
CA ILE A 31 -2.71 -6.96 -3.49
C ILE A 31 -1.57 -6.94 -2.45
N GLN A 32 -0.40 -6.42 -2.77
CA GLN A 32 0.72 -6.26 -1.82
C GLN A 32 0.39 -5.23 -0.75
N LEU A 33 -0.29 -4.13 -1.11
CA LEU A 33 -0.73 -3.11 -0.17
C LEU A 33 -1.76 -3.69 0.83
N ALA A 34 -2.64 -4.59 0.38
CA ALA A 34 -3.57 -5.29 1.26
C ALA A 34 -2.89 -6.16 2.34
N GLN A 35 -1.58 -6.45 2.21
CA GLN A 35 -0.82 -7.22 3.20
C GLN A 35 -0.33 -6.37 4.38
N VAL A 36 -0.46 -5.04 4.30
CA VAL A 36 -0.16 -4.14 5.42
C VAL A 36 -1.16 -4.35 6.55
N ASP A 37 -0.65 -4.39 7.76
CA ASP A 37 -1.43 -4.33 9.00
C ASP A 37 -1.91 -2.90 9.22
N PHE A 38 -3.02 -2.57 8.57
CA PHE A 38 -3.65 -1.26 8.66
C PHE A 38 -4.12 -0.92 10.07
N ASP A 39 -4.48 -1.89 10.90
CA ASP A 39 -4.89 -1.62 12.28
C ASP A 39 -3.69 -1.07 13.08
N THR A 40 -2.54 -1.73 12.97
CA THR A 40 -1.31 -1.26 13.59
C THR A 40 -0.86 0.08 12.97
N TYR A 41 -0.88 0.20 11.64
CA TYR A 41 -0.46 1.43 10.96
C TYR A 41 -1.35 2.64 11.33
N HIS A 42 -2.66 2.48 11.31
CA HIS A 42 -3.63 3.53 11.66
C HIS A 42 -3.52 3.93 13.13
N ALA A 43 -3.31 2.99 14.04
CA ALA A 43 -3.07 3.30 15.44
C ALA A 43 -1.78 4.13 15.62
N LEU A 44 -0.69 3.74 14.96
CA LEU A 44 0.57 4.48 14.99
C LEU A 44 0.43 5.88 14.39
N LEU A 45 -0.32 6.02 13.30
CA LEU A 45 -0.62 7.30 12.67
C LEU A 45 -1.40 8.21 13.63
N LEU A 46 -2.45 7.70 14.26
CA LEU A 46 -3.23 8.45 15.25
C LEU A 46 -2.37 8.90 16.43
N GLU A 47 -1.51 8.03 16.97
CA GLU A 47 -0.57 8.42 18.03
C GLU A 47 0.37 9.55 17.58
N ARG A 48 0.84 9.52 16.33
CA ARG A 48 1.66 10.61 15.79
C ARG A 48 0.84 11.90 15.66
N CYS A 49 -0.39 11.82 15.18
CA CYS A 49 -1.26 12.98 14.98
C CYS A 49 -1.63 13.70 16.29
N LYS A 50 -1.70 12.99 17.42
CA LYS A 50 -1.87 13.63 18.74
C LYS A 50 -0.80 14.67 19.07
N THR A 51 0.41 14.51 18.50
CA THR A 51 1.51 15.47 18.70
C THR A 51 1.55 16.52 17.58
N GLU A 52 1.41 16.11 16.33
CA GLU A 52 1.66 16.99 15.17
C GLU A 52 0.43 17.86 14.80
N ALA A 53 -0.79 17.35 15.02
CA ALA A 53 -2.06 17.98 14.66
C ALA A 53 -3.20 17.47 15.57
N PRO A 54 -3.19 17.80 16.88
CA PRO A 54 -4.15 17.25 17.85
C PRO A 54 -5.61 17.52 17.48
N ASP A 55 -5.90 18.69 16.93
CA ASP A 55 -7.25 19.11 16.56
C ASP A 55 -7.84 18.29 15.38
N SER A 56 -7.00 17.54 14.65
CA SER A 56 -7.42 16.70 13.52
C SER A 56 -7.64 15.23 13.89
N VAL A 57 -7.29 14.82 15.12
CA VAL A 57 -7.28 13.40 15.53
C VAL A 57 -8.67 12.78 15.44
N ASP A 58 -9.71 13.46 15.90
CA ASP A 58 -11.07 12.91 15.91
C ASP A 58 -11.61 12.72 14.49
N ALA A 59 -11.44 13.72 13.62
CA ALA A 59 -11.84 13.63 12.21
C ALA A 59 -11.07 12.53 11.46
N LEU A 60 -9.77 12.41 11.72
CA LEU A 60 -8.97 11.32 11.15
C LEU A 60 -9.47 9.97 11.67
N ALA A 61 -9.69 9.81 12.97
CA ALA A 61 -10.16 8.55 13.55
C ALA A 61 -11.51 8.11 12.95
N GLU A 62 -12.42 9.05 12.70
CA GLU A 62 -13.69 8.78 12.01
C GLU A 62 -13.48 8.28 10.58
N ALA A 63 -12.63 8.96 9.80
CA ALA A 63 -12.30 8.53 8.44
C ALA A 63 -11.67 7.13 8.41
N LEU A 64 -10.76 6.84 9.34
CA LEU A 64 -10.12 5.53 9.47
C LEU A 64 -11.14 4.43 9.81
N ALA A 65 -12.08 4.72 10.72
CA ALA A 65 -13.13 3.79 11.10
C ALA A 65 -14.09 3.51 9.93
N GLN A 66 -14.49 4.55 9.19
CA GLN A 66 -15.34 4.42 8.02
C GLN A 66 -14.66 3.58 6.93
N TRP A 67 -13.42 3.91 6.59
CA TRP A 67 -12.65 3.15 5.60
C TRP A 67 -12.48 1.70 6.01
N LYS A 68 -12.21 1.42 7.30
CA LYS A 68 -12.09 0.06 7.82
C LYS A 68 -13.40 -0.71 7.70
N ALA A 69 -14.53 -0.08 8.06
CA ALA A 69 -15.84 -0.70 7.95
C ALA A 69 -16.18 -1.10 6.51
N GLN A 70 -15.70 -0.32 5.53
CA GLN A 70 -15.86 -0.63 4.11
C GLN A 70 -14.93 -1.77 3.68
N ASN A 71 -13.67 -1.80 4.13
CA ASN A 71 -12.63 -2.63 3.52
C ASN A 71 -12.20 -3.87 4.31
N ALA A 72 -12.65 -4.04 5.56
CA ALA A 72 -12.15 -5.10 6.45
C ALA A 72 -12.30 -6.52 5.87
N ASP A 73 -13.46 -6.84 5.31
CA ASP A 73 -13.72 -8.17 4.75
C ASP A 73 -12.90 -8.41 3.48
N ALA A 74 -12.83 -7.41 2.60
CA ALA A 74 -12.04 -7.49 1.38
C ALA A 74 -10.55 -7.68 1.69
N LEU A 75 -10.02 -6.99 2.71
CA LEU A 75 -8.65 -7.16 3.19
C LEU A 75 -8.36 -8.59 3.65
N VAL A 76 -9.29 -9.22 4.39
CA VAL A 76 -9.13 -10.62 4.81
C VAL A 76 -9.02 -11.54 3.59
N ILE A 77 -9.91 -11.37 2.61
CA ILE A 77 -9.92 -12.21 1.41
C ILE A 77 -8.66 -11.99 0.56
N LEU A 78 -8.27 -10.73 0.30
CA LEU A 78 -7.07 -10.38 -0.46
C LEU A 78 -5.79 -10.95 0.16
N ARG A 79 -5.68 -10.94 1.50
CA ARG A 79 -4.57 -11.58 2.22
C ARG A 79 -4.54 -13.10 2.00
N GLN A 80 -5.69 -13.76 2.03
CA GLN A 80 -5.76 -15.19 1.72
C GLN A 80 -5.42 -15.49 0.26
N LEU A 81 -5.91 -14.69 -0.68
CA LEU A 81 -5.59 -14.84 -2.11
C LEU A 81 -4.08 -14.70 -2.34
N TYR A 82 -3.43 -13.70 -1.72
CA TYR A 82 -1.99 -13.54 -1.84
C TYR A 82 -1.21 -14.71 -1.22
N LYS A 83 -1.64 -15.19 -0.04
CA LYS A 83 -1.04 -16.39 0.57
C LYS A 83 -1.11 -17.60 -0.37
N VAL A 84 -2.28 -17.85 -0.98
CA VAL A 84 -2.45 -18.94 -1.94
C VAL A 84 -1.52 -18.76 -3.15
N GLN A 85 -1.41 -17.54 -3.67
CA GLN A 85 -0.51 -17.23 -4.78
C GLN A 85 0.96 -17.53 -4.42
N LEU A 86 1.43 -17.13 -3.24
CA LEU A 86 2.79 -17.41 -2.78
C LEU A 86 3.05 -18.92 -2.65
N ILE A 87 2.09 -19.68 -2.11
CA ILE A 87 2.18 -21.14 -2.01
C ILE A 87 2.30 -21.76 -3.40
N GLN A 88 1.46 -21.34 -4.35
CA GLN A 88 1.49 -21.85 -5.72
C GLN A 88 2.80 -21.51 -6.43
N GLN A 89 3.30 -20.28 -6.26
CA GLN A 89 4.60 -19.86 -6.82
C GLN A 89 5.75 -20.69 -6.25
N MET A 90 5.77 -20.93 -4.93
CA MET A 90 6.79 -21.74 -4.29
C MET A 90 6.75 -23.19 -4.80
N ARG A 91 5.56 -23.80 -4.88
CA ARG A 91 5.39 -25.16 -5.42
C ARG A 91 5.79 -25.27 -6.89
N ALA A 92 5.50 -24.25 -7.70
CA ALA A 92 5.91 -24.23 -9.10
C ALA A 92 7.43 -24.12 -9.26
N ARG A 93 8.08 -23.31 -8.39
CA ARG A 93 9.53 -23.10 -8.41
C ARG A 93 10.31 -24.27 -7.81
N GLN A 94 9.79 -24.86 -6.74
CA GLN A 94 10.41 -25.96 -5.99
C GLN A 94 9.36 -27.03 -5.68
N PRO A 95 9.05 -27.94 -6.62
CA PRO A 95 7.99 -28.94 -6.46
C PRO A 95 8.19 -29.92 -5.30
N ALA A 96 9.43 -30.07 -4.83
CA ALA A 96 9.79 -30.94 -3.70
C ALA A 96 9.83 -30.20 -2.35
N ALA A 97 9.46 -28.91 -2.29
CA ALA A 97 9.40 -28.16 -1.04
C ALA A 97 8.41 -28.80 -0.07
N THR A 98 8.85 -28.98 1.17
CA THR A 98 8.01 -29.41 2.29
C THR A 98 7.03 -28.31 2.68
N GLU A 99 5.92 -28.68 3.34
CA GLU A 99 4.96 -27.70 3.85
C GLU A 99 5.61 -26.70 4.82
N ALA A 100 6.58 -27.15 5.63
CA ALA A 100 7.32 -26.26 6.54
C ALA A 100 8.16 -25.21 5.78
N GLU A 101 8.78 -25.58 4.66
CA GLU A 101 9.53 -24.63 3.82
C GLU A 101 8.59 -23.63 3.12
N ILE A 102 7.43 -24.09 2.68
CA ILE A 102 6.39 -23.24 2.09
C ILE A 102 5.87 -22.24 3.12
N ASP A 103 5.54 -22.68 4.33
CA ASP A 103 5.07 -21.81 5.41
C ASP A 103 6.14 -20.80 5.83
N ALA A 104 7.39 -21.23 5.95
CA ALA A 104 8.52 -20.33 6.23
C ALA A 104 8.69 -19.28 5.13
N HIS A 105 8.53 -19.67 3.87
CA HIS A 105 8.58 -18.74 2.74
C HIS A 105 7.44 -17.71 2.81
N VAL A 106 6.20 -18.16 3.00
CA VAL A 106 5.04 -17.28 3.14
C VAL A 106 5.23 -16.31 4.30
N ALA A 107 5.65 -16.80 5.47
CA ALA A 107 5.90 -15.97 6.64
C ALA A 107 6.99 -14.93 6.39
N ALA A 108 8.08 -15.31 5.71
CA ALA A 108 9.16 -14.40 5.36
C ALA A 108 8.67 -13.28 4.42
N VAL A 109 7.92 -13.62 3.37
CA VAL A 109 7.39 -12.61 2.43
C VAL A 109 6.37 -11.70 3.12
N MET A 110 5.43 -12.26 3.89
CA MET A 110 4.42 -11.50 4.62
C MET A 110 5.04 -10.57 5.68
N GLY A 111 6.13 -11.00 6.32
CA GLY A 111 6.85 -10.20 7.31
C GLY A 111 7.47 -8.92 6.74
N VAL A 112 7.82 -8.90 5.44
CA VAL A 112 8.44 -7.73 4.80
C VAL A 112 7.51 -6.50 4.81
N PHE A 113 6.21 -6.71 4.61
CA PHE A 113 5.24 -5.61 4.54
C PHE A 113 5.07 -4.89 5.88
N ASN A 114 5.16 -5.65 6.97
CA ASN A 114 4.85 -5.16 8.33
C ASN A 114 6.10 -4.86 9.16
N GLY A 115 7.29 -5.22 8.66
CA GLY A 115 8.56 -4.91 9.30
C GLY A 115 8.79 -3.40 9.43
N GLY A 116 9.11 -2.96 10.65
CA GLY A 116 9.53 -1.59 10.95
C GLY A 116 8.44 -0.53 10.78
N LEU A 117 7.15 -0.89 10.79
CA LEU A 117 6.04 0.08 10.62
C LEU A 117 6.14 1.26 11.59
N LYS A 118 6.43 0.99 12.87
CA LYS A 118 6.63 2.03 13.88
C LYS A 118 7.74 3.01 13.50
N ASP A 119 8.89 2.49 13.09
CA ASP A 119 10.04 3.33 12.72
C ASP A 119 9.75 4.13 11.45
N LYS A 120 9.06 3.53 10.48
CA LYS A 120 8.63 4.21 9.25
C LYS A 120 7.68 5.37 9.53
N VAL A 121 6.68 5.18 10.39
CA VAL A 121 5.75 6.25 10.80
C VAL A 121 6.49 7.32 11.60
N ALA A 122 7.39 6.92 12.50
CA ALA A 122 8.17 7.86 13.31
C ALA A 122 9.14 8.72 12.48
N ALA A 123 9.70 8.14 11.40
CA ALA A 123 10.65 8.79 10.51
C ALA A 123 10.03 9.83 9.56
N LEU A 124 8.69 9.92 9.49
CA LEU A 124 8.02 10.93 8.68
C LEU A 124 8.41 12.34 9.15
N PRO A 125 8.84 13.23 8.22
CA PRO A 125 9.09 14.63 8.55
C PRO A 125 7.85 15.27 9.16
N ALA A 126 8.02 16.12 10.18
CA ALA A 126 6.90 16.71 10.92
C ALA A 126 5.87 17.42 10.02
N GLY A 127 6.33 18.14 8.99
CA GLY A 127 5.44 18.81 8.03
C GLY A 127 4.60 17.82 7.19
N GLU A 128 5.18 16.69 6.79
CA GLU A 128 4.47 15.64 6.06
C GLU A 128 3.50 14.88 6.97
N ALA A 129 3.93 14.58 8.20
CA ALA A 129 3.08 13.97 9.21
C ALA A 129 1.87 14.85 9.50
N ARG A 130 2.09 16.16 9.69
CA ARG A 130 1.03 17.14 9.91
C ARG A 130 0.05 17.21 8.74
N ALA A 131 0.52 17.32 7.50
CA ALA A 131 -0.34 17.34 6.32
C ALA A 131 -1.17 16.06 6.16
N SER A 132 -0.57 14.91 6.49
CA SER A 132 -1.27 13.62 6.53
C SER A 132 -2.41 13.62 7.56
N CYS A 133 -2.13 14.15 8.76
CA CYS A 133 -3.11 14.25 9.85
C CYS A 133 -4.24 15.25 9.57
N GLU A 134 -3.94 16.40 8.95
CA GLU A 134 -4.89 17.49 8.67
C GLU A 134 -5.80 17.20 7.45
N GLY A 135 -5.99 15.92 7.11
CA GLY A 135 -6.93 15.46 6.09
C GLY A 135 -6.28 14.88 4.84
N GLY A 136 -4.97 15.01 4.65
CA GLY A 136 -4.28 14.44 3.49
C GLY A 136 -4.48 12.93 3.38
N TYR A 137 -4.32 12.21 4.50
CA TYR A 137 -4.51 10.76 4.50
C TYR A 137 -5.98 10.35 4.33
N ALA A 138 -6.91 11.10 4.93
CA ALA A 138 -8.34 10.85 4.75
C ALA A 138 -8.77 11.01 3.28
N ASN A 139 -8.27 12.06 2.62
CA ASN A 139 -8.47 12.25 1.18
C ASN A 139 -7.86 11.11 0.36
N ASP A 140 -6.65 10.64 0.71
CA ASP A 140 -6.03 9.51 0.02
C ASP A 140 -6.86 8.22 0.20
N LEU A 141 -7.43 7.97 1.38
CA LEU A 141 -8.31 6.81 1.61
C LEU A 141 -9.58 6.86 0.75
N GLU A 142 -10.11 8.05 0.49
CA GLU A 142 -11.32 8.25 -0.31
C GLU A 142 -11.04 8.20 -1.82
N THR A 143 -9.91 8.76 -2.25
CA THR A 143 -9.66 9.05 -3.67
C THR A 143 -8.67 8.12 -4.34
N ASN A 144 -7.87 7.35 -3.58
CA ASN A 144 -6.89 6.43 -4.15
C ASN A 144 -7.54 5.06 -4.43
N PRO A 145 -7.65 4.63 -5.71
CA PRO A 145 -8.25 3.34 -6.07
C PRO A 145 -7.46 2.12 -5.55
N ASP A 146 -6.20 2.29 -5.18
CA ASP A 146 -5.41 1.23 -4.55
C ASP A 146 -5.77 1.04 -3.06
N MET A 147 -6.49 1.99 -2.46
CA MET A 147 -7.01 1.92 -1.09
C MET A 147 -8.48 1.46 -1.03
N ASP A 148 -9.15 1.32 -2.18
CA ASP A 148 -10.43 0.61 -2.30
C ASP A 148 -10.17 -0.89 -2.49
N PHE A 149 -10.15 -1.60 -1.37
CA PHE A 149 -9.88 -3.03 -1.36
C PHE A 149 -11.07 -3.86 -1.85
N ASN A 150 -12.30 -3.34 -1.82
CA ASN A 150 -13.43 -4.01 -2.45
C ASN A 150 -13.30 -3.98 -3.96
N GLU A 151 -12.98 -2.82 -4.54
CA GLU A 151 -12.75 -2.70 -5.97
C GLU A 151 -11.57 -3.57 -6.40
N LEU A 152 -10.48 -3.56 -5.64
CA LEU A 152 -9.35 -4.46 -5.91
C LEU A 152 -9.77 -5.93 -5.89
N LEU A 153 -10.53 -6.36 -4.89
CA LEU A 153 -11.02 -7.74 -4.79
C LEU A 153 -11.92 -8.10 -5.98
N GLU A 154 -12.80 -7.20 -6.42
CA GLU A 154 -13.63 -7.41 -7.61
C GLU A 154 -12.78 -7.63 -8.86
N ARG A 155 -11.79 -6.75 -9.12
CA ARG A 155 -10.87 -6.89 -10.27
C ARG A 155 -10.13 -8.23 -10.23
N MET A 156 -9.65 -8.62 -9.06
CA MET A 156 -8.89 -9.86 -8.87
C MET A 156 -9.72 -11.15 -9.04
N THR A 157 -11.02 -11.10 -8.72
CA THR A 157 -11.90 -12.28 -8.78
C THR A 157 -12.65 -12.40 -10.10
N LEU A 158 -12.97 -11.28 -10.75
CA LEU A 158 -13.73 -11.24 -12.00
C LEU A 158 -12.84 -11.11 -13.25
N GLY A 159 -11.53 -10.90 -13.10
CA GLY A 159 -10.56 -10.86 -14.21
C GLY A 159 -10.78 -9.69 -15.18
N ARG A 160 -11.38 -8.59 -14.71
CA ARG A 160 -11.60 -7.36 -15.47
C ARG A 160 -10.66 -6.25 -14.98
#